data_AF-A0A6H2NIP8-F1
#
_entry.id   AF-A0A6H2NIP8-F1
#
_cell.length_a   1.000
_cell.length_b   1.000
_cell.length_c   1.000
_cell.angle_alpha   90.00
_cell.angle_beta   90.00
_cell.angle_gamma   90.00
#
_symmetry.space_group_name_H-M   'P 1'
#
loop_
_entity.id
_entity.type
_entity.pdbx_description
1 polymer ?
#
loop_
_entity_poly.entity_id
_entity_poly.type
_entity_poly.pdbx_seq_one_letter_code
_entity_poly.pdbx_strand_id
1 'polypeptide(L)' 'MQQKYVSKKVAPIQYLLRQLNAEAGKVTPGWGTAPFMALLMVMLFLFLLIILQLYNGTILLDGVNVNWPGPKL' A
#
# COMPACT_ATOMS: atom_id res chain seq x y z
N MET A 1 10.74 -16.33 -37.12
CA MET A 1 9.41 -15.69 -37.17
C MET A 1 9.62 -14.22 -37.51
N GLN A 2 9.09 -13.75 -38.65
CA GLN A 2 9.23 -12.35 -39.07
C GLN A 2 8.32 -11.48 -38.20
N GLN A 3 8.87 -10.56 -37.41
CA GLN A 3 8.07 -9.61 -36.63
C GLN A 3 7.37 -8.64 -37.58
N LYS A 4 6.06 -8.83 -37.75
CA LYS A 4 5.18 -7.94 -38.52
C LYS A 4 5.26 -6.54 -37.88
N TYR A 5 5.78 -5.56 -38.62
CA TYR A 5 5.97 -4.20 -38.10
C TYR A 5 4.59 -3.57 -37.81
N VAL A 6 4.22 -3.48 -36.53
CA VAL A 6 2.97 -2.84 -36.10
C VAL A 6 3.21 -1.33 -36.08
N SER A 7 2.41 -0.59 -36.85
CA SER A 7 2.49 0.87 -36.90
C SER A 7 2.26 1.47 -35.51
N LYS A 8 3.24 2.25 -35.04
CA LYS A 8 3.26 2.81 -33.70
C LYS A 8 2.45 4.11 -33.66
N LYS A 9 1.15 4.03 -33.34
CA LYS A 9 0.39 5.23 -32.96
C LYS A 9 0.91 5.69 -31.60
N VAL A 10 1.63 6.81 -31.57
CA VAL A 10 2.17 7.41 -30.35
C VAL A 10 1.32 8.62 -29.96
N ALA A 11 0.77 8.59 -28.75
CA ALA A 11 0.12 9.76 -28.18
C ALA A 11 1.18 10.77 -27.69
N PRO A 12 0.95 12.10 -27.77
CA PRO A 12 1.91 13.09 -27.26
C PRO A 12 2.32 12.87 -25.79
N ILE A 13 1.38 12.45 -24.93
CA ILE A 13 1.67 12.14 -23.52
C ILE A 13 2.56 10.89 -23.34
N GLN A 14 2.59 10.00 -24.34
CA GLN A 14 3.39 8.79 -24.28
C GLN A 14 4.89 9.09 -24.22
N TYR A 15 5.35 10.23 -24.77
CA TYR A 15 6.76 10.62 -24.66
C TYR A 15 7.19 10.84 -23.21
N LEU A 16 6.31 11.37 -22.37
CA LEU A 16 6.55 11.55 -20.95
C LEU A 16 6.37 10.22 -20.18
N LEU A 17 5.26 9.50 -20.45
CA LEU A 17 4.90 8.31 -19.66
C LEU A 17 5.69 7.06 -20.03
N ARG A 18 6.34 7.00 -21.21
CA ARG A 18 7.08 5.80 -21.64
C ARG A 18 8.17 5.40 -20.64
N GLN A 19 8.79 6.37 -19.97
CA GLN A 19 9.83 6.09 -18.97
C GLN A 19 9.28 5.35 -17.74
N LEU A 20 8.03 5.64 -17.33
CA LEU A 20 7.38 4.99 -16.18
C LEU A 20 7.08 3.51 -16.41
N ASN A 21 6.98 3.08 -17.68
CA ASN A 21 6.71 1.69 -18.06
C ASN A 21 7.93 1.00 -18.71
N ALA A 22 9.14 1.56 -18.55
CA ALA A 22 10.34 1.05 -19.20
C ALA A 22 10.96 -0.17 -18.50
N GLU A 23 10.69 -0.36 -17.21
CA GLU A 23 11.33 -1.40 -16.38
C GLU A 23 10.43 -2.63 -16.13
N ALA A 24 9.41 -2.84 -16.96
CA ALA A 24 8.51 -3.99 -16.81
C ALA A 24 9.30 -5.31 -16.88
N GLY A 25 9.18 -6.14 -15.83
CA GLY A 25 9.90 -7.41 -15.71
C GLY A 25 11.30 -7.31 -15.08
N LYS A 26 11.79 -6.10 -14.78
CA LYS A 26 13.01 -5.92 -13.99
C LYS A 26 12.71 -6.25 -12.53
N VAL A 27 13.50 -7.16 -11.96
CA VAL A 27 13.36 -7.61 -10.57
C VAL A 27 14.73 -7.75 -9.91
N THR A 28 14.76 -7.64 -8.59
CA THR A 28 15.97 -7.92 -7.80
C THR A 28 16.05 -9.43 -7.52
N PRO A 29 17.18 -10.10 -7.76
CA PRO A 29 17.31 -11.53 -7.47
C PRO A 29 17.29 -11.83 -5.96
N GLY A 30 16.86 -13.03 -5.60
CA GLY A 30 16.75 -13.47 -4.20
C GLY A 30 15.54 -12.85 -3.48
N TRP A 31 15.68 -12.59 -2.18
CA TRP A 31 14.59 -12.10 -1.32
C TRP A 31 14.40 -10.58 -1.36
N GLY A 32 15.35 -9.83 -1.90
CA GLY A 32 15.29 -8.36 -1.95
C GLY A 32 14.92 -7.75 -0.60
N THR A 33 13.89 -6.89 -0.59
CA THR A 33 13.38 -6.23 0.62
C THR A 33 12.23 -6.99 1.29
N ALA A 34 11.93 -8.23 0.90
CA ALA A 34 10.82 -8.99 1.47
C ALA A 34 10.87 -9.15 3.00
N PRO A 35 12.04 -9.39 3.64
CA PRO A 35 12.09 -9.42 5.11
C PRO A 35 11.73 -8.08 5.76
N PHE A 36 12.15 -6.96 5.15
CA PHE A 36 11.79 -5.62 5.61
C PHE A 36 10.30 -5.32 5.39
N MET A 37 9.75 -5.73 4.25
CA MET A 37 8.30 -5.68 3.99
C MET A 37 7.54 -6.47 5.06
N ALA A 38 7.96 -7.69 5.39
CA ALA A 38 7.31 -8.51 6.42
C ALA A 38 7.33 -7.84 7.80
N LEU A 39 8.45 -7.20 8.18
CA LEU A 39 8.53 -6.41 9.41
C LEU A 39 7.48 -5.28 9.41
N LEU A 40 7.41 -4.50 8.32
CA LEU A 40 6.43 -3.42 8.20
C LEU A 40 4.98 -3.94 8.19
N MET A 41 4.73 -5.09 7.56
CA MET A 41 3.41 -5.74 7.56
C MET A 41 3.00 -6.14 8.98
N VAL A 42 3.90 -6.71 9.78
CA VAL A 42 3.62 -7.06 11.18
C VAL A 42 3.35 -5.80 12.00
N MET A 43 4.15 -4.75 11.82
CA MET A 43 3.91 -3.47 12.50
C MET A 43 2.54 -2.88 12.12
N LEU A 44 2.18 -2.88 10.83
CA LEU A 44 0.88 -2.42 10.35
C LEU A 44 -0.26 -3.29 10.90
N PHE A 45 -0.09 -4.61 10.93
CA PHE A 45 -1.07 -5.53 11.48
C PHE A 45 -1.31 -5.29 12.98
N LEU A 46 -0.25 -5.14 13.76
CA LEU A 46 -0.36 -4.82 15.19
C LEU A 46 -1.01 -3.45 15.39
N PHE A 47 -0.65 -2.45 14.59
CA PHE A 47 -1.31 -1.13 14.62
C PHE A 47 -2.82 -1.25 14.40
N LEU A 48 -3.25 -1.97 13.36
CA LEU A 48 -4.66 -2.19 13.06
C LEU A 48 -5.38 -2.98 14.15
N LEU A 49 -4.75 -4.03 14.68
CA LEU A 49 -5.31 -4.82 15.78
C LEU A 49 -5.49 -4.00 17.05
N ILE A 50 -4.55 -3.11 17.37
CA ILE A 50 -4.64 -2.25 18.55
C ILE A 50 -5.82 -1.29 18.40
N ILE A 51 -5.92 -0.55 17.30
CA ILE A 51 -7.04 0.40 17.11
C ILE A 51 -8.39 -0.31 17.06
N LEU A 52 -8.44 -1.52 16.48
CA LEU A 52 -9.65 -2.34 16.46
C LEU A 52 -10.07 -2.74 17.89
N GLN A 53 -9.13 -3.20 18.70
CA GLN A 53 -9.40 -3.62 20.07
C GLN A 53 -9.74 -2.46 21.01
N LEU A 54 -9.15 -1.28 20.77
CA LEU A 54 -9.52 -0.04 21.47
C LEU A 54 -10.97 0.34 21.17
N TYR A 55 -11.37 0.29 19.90
CA TYR A 55 -12.74 0.58 19.50
C TYR A 55 -13.73 -0.47 20.03
N ASN A 56 -13.34 -1.75 20.05
CA ASN A 56 -14.15 -2.84 20.59
C ASN A 56 -14.19 -2.86 22.13
N GLY A 57 -13.43 -1.99 22.82
CA GLY A 57 -13.32 -1.99 24.28
C GLY A 57 -12.66 -3.26 24.86
N THR A 58 -11.99 -4.06 24.05
CA THR A 58 -11.21 -5.23 24.51
C THR A 58 -9.91 -4.80 25.18
N ILE A 59 -9.28 -3.76 24.63
CA ILE A 59 -8.15 -3.06 25.26
C ILE A 59 -8.70 -1.72 25.77
N LEU A 60 -8.48 -1.45 27.06
CA LEU A 60 -8.82 -0.18 27.70
C LEU A 60 -7.54 0.58 28.02
N LEU A 61 -7.53 1.88 27.77
CA LEU A 61 -6.43 2.77 28.11
C LEU A 61 -6.93 3.83 29.09
N ASP A 62 -6.20 4.04 30.17
CA ASP A 62 -6.53 5.07 31.15
C ASP A 62 -6.57 6.45 30.48
N GLY A 63 -7.65 7.20 30.75
CA GLY A 63 -7.87 8.52 30.17
C GLY A 63 -8.40 8.52 28.72
N VAL A 64 -8.60 7.36 28.10
CA VAL A 64 -9.21 7.25 26.76
C VAL A 64 -10.64 6.71 26.89
N ASN A 65 -11.63 7.53 26.53
CA ASN A 65 -13.02 7.11 26.47
C ASN A 65 -13.51 7.17 25.02
N VAL A 66 -13.83 6.01 24.45
CA VAL A 66 -14.39 5.88 23.10
C VAL A 66 -15.91 5.96 23.19
N ASN A 67 -16.41 7.18 23.41
CA ASN A 67 -17.82 7.51 23.50
C ASN A 67 -18.15 8.64 22.52
N TRP A 68 -19.36 8.62 21.97
CA TRP A 68 -19.88 9.80 21.31
C TRP A 68 -20.30 10.85 22.34
N PRO A 69 -19.80 12.10 22.25
CA PRO A 69 -20.40 13.18 23.01
C PRO A 69 -21.83 13.34 22.49
N GLY A 70 -22.78 12.81 23.27
CA GLY A 70 -24.20 12.99 22.99
C GLY A 70 -24.57 14.47 22.99
N PRO A 71 -25.74 14.82 22.45
CA PRO A 71 -26.23 16.20 22.49
C PRO A 71 -26.18 16.73 23.92
N LYS A 72 -25.52 17.88 24.12
CA LYS A 72 -25.61 18.65 25.35
C LYS A 72 -26.94 19.41 25.33
N LEU A 73 -28.05 18.69 25.53
CA LEU A 73 -29.36 19.28 25.80
C LEU A 73 -29.53 19.46 27.31
#